data_AF-A0A8J8MQU4-F1
#
_entry.id   AF-A0A8J8MQU4-F1
#
_cell.length_a   1.000
_cell.length_b   1.000
_cell.length_c   1.000
_cell.angle_alpha   90.00
_cell.angle_beta   90.00
_cell.angle_gamma   90.00
#
_symmetry.space_group_name_H-M   'P 1'
#
loop_
_entity.id
_entity.type
_entity.pdbx_description
1 polymer ?
#
loop_
_entity_poly.entity_id
_entity_poly.type
_entity_poly.pdbx_seq_one_letter_code
_entity_poly.pdbx_strand_id
1 'polypeptide(L)'
;MLTKQEQDYFNKIVEDIKNKLCIDIPILSCNHEILKGHEEALGIAYSYDKADVYQITIDEYFIHECYYDFLWNQGYRDRGIVPKVEIKSLEDVICHEIAHITYWNHGKKHRELTDKLLIKLCA
;
A
#
# COMPACT_ATOMS: atom_id res chain seq x y z
N MET A 1 4.67 -5.40 -14.20
CA MET A 1 3.41 -4.77 -14.64
C MET A 1 2.26 -5.64 -14.21
N LEU A 2 1.28 -5.03 -13.54
CA LEU A 2 0.08 -5.72 -13.06
C LEU A 2 -0.83 -6.17 -14.21
N THR A 3 -1.49 -7.30 -14.01
CA THR A 3 -2.66 -7.70 -14.79
C THR A 3 -3.84 -6.78 -14.48
N LYS A 4 -4.86 -6.80 -15.35
CA LYS A 4 -6.09 -6.01 -15.12
C LYS A 4 -6.76 -6.36 -13.79
N GLN A 5 -6.82 -7.65 -13.43
CA GLN A 5 -7.49 -8.09 -12.21
C GLN A 5 -6.76 -7.63 -10.95
N GLU A 6 -5.42 -7.67 -10.96
CA GLU A 6 -4.60 -7.14 -9.87
C GLU A 6 -4.76 -5.63 -9.73
N GLN A 7 -4.78 -4.91 -10.86
CA GLN A 7 -5.00 -3.45 -10.85
C GLN A 7 -6.40 -3.10 -10.33
N ASP A 8 -7.44 -3.82 -10.74
CA ASP A 8 -8.82 -3.61 -10.27
C ASP A 8 -8.94 -3.91 -8.76
N TYR A 9 -8.27 -4.97 -8.29
CA TYR A 9 -8.17 -5.31 -6.86
C TYR A 9 -7.49 -4.19 -6.05
N PHE A 10 -6.34 -3.71 -6.53
CA PHE A 10 -5.60 -2.62 -5.89
C PHE A 10 -6.41 -1.32 -5.86
N ASN A 11 -7.00 -0.94 -6.99
CA ASN A 11 -7.79 0.29 -7.12
C ASN A 11 -8.97 0.30 -6.15
N LYS A 12 -9.65 -0.85 -5.98
CA LYS A 12 -10.76 -0.97 -5.03
C LYS A 12 -10.30 -0.69 -3.59
N ILE A 13 -9.18 -1.27 -3.17
CA ILE A 13 -8.63 -1.04 -1.82
C ILE A 13 -8.23 0.43 -1.65
N VAL A 14 -7.57 1.02 -2.64
CA VAL A 14 -7.19 2.44 -2.63
C VAL A 14 -8.43 3.33 -2.50
N GLU A 15 -9.48 3.06 -3.27
CA GLU A 15 -10.74 3.81 -3.22
C GLU A 15 -11.41 3.70 -1.85
N ASP A 16 -11.50 2.49 -1.30
CA ASP A 16 -12.06 2.25 0.04
C ASP A 16 -11.28 3.03 1.12
N ILE A 17 -9.94 3.01 1.07
CA ILE A 17 -9.07 3.75 2.00
C ILE A 17 -9.28 5.26 1.85
N LYS A 18 -9.23 5.79 0.61
CA LYS A 18 -9.42 7.21 0.34
C LYS A 18 -10.76 7.72 0.87
N ASN A 19 -11.82 6.96 0.63
CA ASN A 19 -13.17 7.28 1.08
C ASN A 19 -13.28 7.28 2.61
N LYS A 20 -12.75 6.25 3.28
CA LYS A 20 -12.82 6.14 4.76
C LYS A 20 -11.97 7.17 5.49
N LEU A 21 -10.82 7.54 4.92
CA LEU A 21 -9.87 8.46 5.54
C LEU A 21 -10.02 9.91 5.06
N CYS A 22 -10.89 10.16 4.07
CA CYS A 22 -11.08 11.46 3.43
C CYS A 22 -9.78 12.05 2.88
N ILE A 23 -9.03 11.24 2.11
CA ILE A 23 -7.72 11.61 1.55
C ILE A 23 -7.80 11.64 0.02
N ASP A 24 -7.20 12.67 -0.59
CA ASP A 24 -7.25 12.89 -2.04
C ASP A 24 -5.90 12.77 -2.77
N ILE A 25 -4.82 12.39 -2.08
CA ILE A 25 -3.52 12.25 -2.76
C ILE A 25 -3.51 11.06 -3.73
N PRO A 26 -2.84 11.14 -4.89
CA PRO A 26 -2.63 10.00 -5.78
C PRO A 26 -1.94 8.83 -5.06
N ILE A 27 -2.50 7.62 -5.19
CA ILE A 27 -1.91 6.37 -4.71
C ILE A 27 -1.89 5.42 -5.92
N LEU A 28 -0.71 5.10 -6.43
CA LEU A 28 -0.53 4.37 -7.68
C LEU A 28 0.32 3.10 -7.50
N SER A 29 0.19 2.15 -8.41
CA SER A 29 1.15 1.05 -8.55
C SER A 29 2.42 1.56 -9.24
N CYS A 30 3.58 1.04 -8.85
CA CYS A 30 4.86 1.35 -9.51
C CYS A 30 5.80 0.15 -9.39
N ASN A 31 6.56 -0.15 -10.44
CA ASN A 31 7.65 -1.12 -10.34
C ASN A 31 8.81 -0.47 -9.56
N HIS A 32 9.02 -0.85 -8.30
CA HIS A 32 10.09 -0.25 -7.50
C HIS A 32 11.48 -0.82 -7.82
N GLU A 33 11.59 -1.97 -8.49
CA GLU A 33 12.89 -2.54 -8.88
C GLU A 33 13.69 -1.62 -9.82
N ILE A 34 13.01 -0.73 -10.56
CA ILE A 34 13.66 0.24 -11.44
C ILE A 34 14.04 1.56 -10.72
N LEU A 35 13.64 1.72 -9.46
CA LEU A 35 13.90 2.90 -8.65
C LEU A 35 15.18 2.69 -7.82
N LYS A 36 16.29 3.19 -8.36
CA LYS A 36 17.61 3.03 -7.74
C LYS A 36 17.64 3.53 -6.28
N GLY A 37 18.00 2.65 -5.35
CA GLY A 37 18.08 2.92 -3.90
C GLY A 37 16.77 2.70 -3.13
N HIS A 38 15.70 2.29 -3.80
CA HIS A 38 14.38 2.02 -3.22
C HIS A 38 13.78 0.69 -3.71
N GLU A 39 14.62 -0.21 -4.21
CA GLU A 39 14.21 -1.46 -4.88
C GLU A 39 13.42 -2.39 -3.95
N GLU A 40 13.66 -2.33 -2.63
CA GLU A 40 13.00 -3.18 -1.62
C GLU A 40 11.84 -2.48 -0.90
N ALA A 41 11.49 -1.24 -1.28
CA ALA A 41 10.42 -0.51 -0.62
C ALA A 41 9.05 -1.06 -1.05
N LEU A 42 8.20 -1.45 -0.10
CA LEU A 42 6.82 -1.86 -0.40
C LEU A 42 5.93 -0.68 -0.80
N GLY A 43 6.21 0.50 -0.24
CA GLY A 43 5.50 1.73 -0.49
C GLY A 43 6.46 2.92 -0.39
N ILE A 44 6.15 3.99 -1.10
CA ILE A 44 6.93 5.23 -1.10
C ILE A 44 5.99 6.43 -1.12
N ALA A 45 6.10 7.29 -0.10
CA ALA A 45 5.54 8.64 -0.13
C ALA A 45 6.53 9.64 -0.77
N TYR A 46 6.11 10.28 -1.86
CA TYR A 46 6.86 11.33 -2.54
C TYR A 46 6.46 12.69 -2.01
N SER A 47 7.45 13.53 -1.72
CA SER A 47 7.25 14.89 -1.22
C SER A 47 8.23 15.87 -1.85
N TYR A 48 7.89 17.16 -1.83
CA TYR A 48 8.81 18.21 -2.27
C TYR A 48 9.94 18.43 -1.25
N ASP A 49 9.58 18.58 0.03
CA ASP A 49 10.51 18.86 1.13
C ASP A 49 10.10 18.15 2.42
N LYS A 50 9.58 16.92 2.34
CA LYS A 50 9.10 16.14 3.50
C LYS A 50 7.91 16.77 4.25
N ALA A 51 7.40 17.89 3.74
CA ALA A 51 6.30 18.66 4.32
C ALA A 51 5.01 18.56 3.50
N ASP A 52 5.13 18.31 2.19
CA ASP A 52 3.99 18.23 1.27
C ASP A 52 4.12 16.95 0.43
N VAL A 53 3.39 15.91 0.85
CA VAL A 53 3.33 14.62 0.16
C VAL A 53 2.34 14.75 -0.99
N TYR A 54 2.84 14.65 -2.22
CA TYR A 54 2.03 14.83 -3.43
C TYR A 54 1.62 13.52 -4.09
N GLN A 55 2.22 12.39 -3.70
CA GLN A 55 1.95 11.08 -4.28
C GLN A 55 2.43 9.96 -3.35
N ILE A 56 1.74 8.82 -3.40
CA ILE A 56 2.22 7.55 -2.87
C ILE A 56 2.30 6.55 -4.01
N THR A 57 3.34 5.71 -4.03
CA THR A 57 3.36 4.49 -4.86
C THR A 57 3.46 3.25 -3.99
N ILE A 58 2.87 2.16 -4.47
CA ILE A 58 2.96 0.82 -3.88
C ILE A 58 3.58 -0.10 -4.92
N ASP A 59 4.51 -0.95 -4.48
CA ASP A 59 5.26 -1.83 -5.37
C ASP A 59 4.34 -2.84 -6.09
N GLU A 60 4.56 -3.01 -7.39
CA GLU A 60 3.78 -3.94 -8.23
C GLU A 60 3.92 -5.41 -7.78
N TYR A 61 5.12 -5.85 -7.39
CA TYR A 61 5.32 -7.24 -6.97
C TYR A 61 4.59 -7.49 -5.63
N PHE A 62 4.66 -6.54 -4.71
CA PHE A 62 3.89 -6.63 -3.46
C PHE A 62 2.36 -6.64 -3.69
N ILE A 63 1.84 -5.85 -4.63
CA ILE A 63 0.42 -5.88 -5.01
C ILE A 63 0.03 -7.25 -5.56
N HIS A 64 0.87 -7.84 -6.41
CA HIS A 64 0.67 -9.18 -6.96
C HIS A 64 0.58 -10.23 -5.84
N GLU A 65 1.52 -10.21 -4.88
CA GLU A 65 1.48 -11.11 -3.73
C GLU A 65 0.19 -10.95 -2.91
N CYS A 66 -0.23 -9.71 -2.63
CA CYS A 66 -1.47 -9.45 -1.90
C CYS A 66 -2.71 -9.96 -2.64
N TYR A 67 -2.76 -9.82 -3.96
CA TYR A 67 -3.86 -10.36 -4.77
C TYR A 67 -3.89 -11.89 -4.72
N TYR A 68 -2.74 -12.56 -4.80
CA TYR A 68 -2.65 -14.01 -4.77
C TYR A 68 -3.03 -14.57 -3.39
N ASP A 69 -2.63 -13.89 -2.32
CA ASP A 69 -3.09 -14.22 -0.97
C ASP A 69 -4.60 -14.04 -0.81
N PHE A 70 -5.17 -12.97 -1.37
CA PHE A 70 -6.63 -12.79 -1.42
C PHE A 70 -7.32 -13.96 -2.12
N LEU A 71 -6.86 -14.37 -3.31
CA LEU A 71 -7.41 -15.52 -4.03
C LEU A 71 -7.27 -16.82 -3.24
N TRP A 72 -6.11 -17.03 -2.61
CA TRP A 72 -5.88 -18.17 -1.73
C TRP A 72 -6.89 -18.21 -0.58
N ASN A 73 -7.16 -17.08 0.07
CA ASN A 73 -8.12 -16.98 1.16
C ASN A 73 -9.58 -17.16 0.69
N GLN A 74 -9.87 -16.94 -0.59
CA GLN A 74 -11.16 -17.26 -1.22
C GLN A 74 -11.30 -18.71 -1.67
N GLY A 75 -10.26 -19.54 -1.51
CA GLY A 75 -10.30 -20.97 -1.86
C GLY A 75 -9.82 -21.31 -3.27
N TYR A 76 -9.32 -20.35 -4.06
CA TYR A 76 -8.69 -20.63 -5.34
C TYR A 76 -7.34 -21.33 -5.14
N ARG A 77 -7.06 -22.41 -5.89
CA ARG A 77 -5.89 -23.29 -5.70
C ARG A 77 -5.17 -23.64 -7.02
N ASP A 78 -5.29 -22.80 -8.04
CA ASP A 78 -4.59 -23.01 -9.31
C ASP A 78 -3.07 -22.87 -9.18
N ARG A 79 -2.32 -23.42 -10.15
CA ARG A 79 -0.85 -23.35 -10.15
C ARG A 79 -0.39 -21.90 -10.14
N GLY A 80 0.36 -21.52 -9.11
CA GLY A 80 0.93 -20.18 -8.95
C GLY A 80 0.22 -19.34 -7.90
N ILE A 81 -1.04 -19.66 -7.53
CA ILE A 81 -1.71 -18.99 -6.41
C ILE A 81 -1.18 -19.59 -5.11
N VAL A 82 -0.33 -18.83 -4.44
CA VAL A 82 0.30 -19.20 -3.16
C VAL A 82 0.07 -18.08 -2.15
N PRO A 83 0.09 -18.39 -0.84
CA PRO A 83 0.09 -17.37 0.19
C PRO A 83 1.28 -16.42 -0.01
N LYS A 84 1.05 -15.13 0.24
CA LYS A 84 2.12 -14.11 0.20
C LYS A 84 3.21 -14.40 1.23
N VAL A 85 4.44 -13.97 0.95
CA VAL A 85 5.55 -14.05 1.91
C VAL A 85 5.50 -12.89 2.90
N GLU A 86 5.20 -11.68 2.41
CA GLU A 86 5.14 -10.48 3.23
C GLU A 86 3.93 -10.49 4.17
N ILE A 87 4.15 -10.15 5.44
CA ILE A 87 3.11 -10.19 6.47
C ILE A 87 2.17 -8.98 6.32
N LYS A 88 2.70 -7.84 5.90
CA LYS A 88 1.95 -6.57 5.76
C LYS A 88 0.84 -6.68 4.71
N SER A 89 -0.33 -6.11 5.01
CA SER A 89 -1.40 -5.94 4.02
C SER A 89 -1.21 -4.66 3.20
N LEU A 90 -2.01 -4.49 2.14
CA LEU A 90 -2.04 -3.23 1.38
C LEU A 90 -2.50 -2.07 2.25
N GLU A 91 -3.49 -2.29 3.11
CA GLU A 91 -3.95 -1.30 4.08
C GLU A 91 -2.84 -0.89 5.03
N ASP A 92 -2.04 -1.83 5.55
CA ASP A 92 -0.89 -1.55 6.42
C ASP A 92 0.12 -0.62 5.75
N VAL A 93 0.54 -0.96 4.53
CA VAL A 93 1.56 -0.19 3.80
C VAL A 93 0.99 1.17 3.38
N ILE A 94 -0.23 1.22 2.85
CA ILE A 94 -0.85 2.48 2.45
C ILE A 94 -1.07 3.41 3.65
N CYS A 95 -1.52 2.90 4.80
CA CYS A 95 -1.65 3.71 6.02
C CYS A 95 -0.29 4.19 6.54
N HIS A 96 0.76 3.39 6.41
CA HIS A 96 2.13 3.79 6.74
C HIS A 96 2.57 5.00 5.90
N GLU A 97 2.37 4.93 4.58
CA GLU A 97 2.73 6.01 3.67
C GLU A 97 1.84 7.26 3.86
N ILE A 98 0.54 7.08 4.13
CA ILE A 98 -0.37 8.19 4.49
C ILE A 98 0.10 8.89 5.77
N ALA A 99 0.63 8.17 6.76
CA ALA A 99 1.13 8.80 7.98
C ALA A 99 2.29 9.77 7.72
N HIS A 100 3.03 9.61 6.62
CA HIS A 100 4.07 10.55 6.19
C HIS A 100 3.54 11.92 5.76
N ILE A 101 2.24 12.04 5.43
CA ILE A 101 1.59 13.34 5.20
C ILE A 101 1.70 14.24 6.44
N THR A 102 1.63 13.64 7.64
CA THR A 102 1.70 14.39 8.91
C THR A 102 3.06 14.29 9.59
N TYR A 103 3.68 13.11 9.54
CA TYR A 103 4.92 12.81 10.25
C TYR A 103 5.92 12.12 9.33
N TRP A 104 6.88 12.88 8.78
CA TRP A 104 7.88 12.31 7.89
C TRP A 104 8.79 11.26 8.56
N ASN A 105 9.25 11.52 9.78
CA ASN A 105 10.18 10.60 10.45
C ASN A 105 9.42 9.44 11.11
N HIS A 106 9.96 8.21 10.99
CA HIS A 106 9.45 6.97 11.61
C HIS A 106 9.60 6.93 13.15
N GLY A 107 9.05 7.94 13.82
CA GLY A 107 8.99 8.03 15.29
C GLY A 107 7.70 7.48 15.87
N LYS A 108 7.58 7.57 17.20
CA LYS A 108 6.38 7.14 17.95
C LYS A 108 5.08 7.71 17.37
N LYS A 109 5.05 9.00 17.03
CA LYS A 109 3.85 9.67 16.48
C LYS A 109 3.43 9.15 15.11
N HIS A 110 4.40 8.82 14.24
CA HIS A 110 4.12 8.23 12.92
C HIS A 110 3.50 6.84 13.08
N ARG A 111 4.07 6.00 13.95
CA ARG A 111 3.52 4.69 14.27
C ARG A 111 2.12 4.76 14.86
N GLU A 112 1.92 5.62 15.87
CA GLU A 112 0.60 5.83 16.49
C GLU A 112 -0.44 6.33 15.48
N LEU A 113 -0.04 7.17 14.51
CA LEU A 113 -0.94 7.60 13.45
C LEU A 113 -1.27 6.44 12.51
N THR A 114 -0.27 5.66 12.08
CA THR A 114 -0.48 4.46 11.25
C THR A 114 -1.49 3.51 11.89
N ASP A 115 -1.31 3.19 13.17
CA ASP A 115 -2.22 2.30 13.91
C ASP A 115 -3.64 2.89 14.00
N LYS A 116 -3.76 4.21 14.23
CA LYS A 116 -5.06 4.89 14.26
C LYS A 116 -5.77 4.85 12.92
N LEU A 117 -5.04 5.01 11.82
CA LEU A 117 -5.62 4.94 10.46
C LEU A 117 -6.10 3.51 10.18
N LEU A 118 -5.33 2.50 10.54
CA LEU A 118 -5.72 1.10 10.40
C LEU A 118 -6.98 0.75 11.20
N ILE A 119 -7.06 1.19 12.46
CA ILE A 119 -8.27 0.98 13.29
C ILE A 119 -9.50 1.62 12.62
N LYS A 120 -9.35 2.80 12.00
CA LYS A 120 -10.45 3.46 11.28
C LYS A 120 -10.89 2.68 10.04
N LEU A 121 -10.02 1.91 9.40
CA LEU A 121 -10.42 1.08 8.26
C LEU A 121 -11.29 -0.12 8.68
N CYS A 122 -11.13 -0.60 9.92
CA CYS A 122 -11.87 -1.73 10.48
C CYS A 122 -13.18 -1.34 11.20
N ALA A 123 -13.40 -0.04 11.44
CA ALA A 123 -14.60 0.49 12.08
C ALA A 123 -15.72 0.76 11.06
#